data_AF-A0AAV7H5X6-F1
#
_entry.id   AF-A0AAV7H5X6-F1
#
_cell.length_a   1.000
_cell.length_b   1.000
_cell.length_c   1.000
_cell.angle_alpha   90.00
_cell.angle_beta   90.00
_cell.angle_gamma   90.00
#
_symmetry.space_group_name_H-M   'P 1'
#
loop_
_entity.id
_entity.type
_entity.pdbx_description
1 polymer ?
#
loop_
_entity_poly.entity_id
_entity_poly.type
_entity_poly.pdbx_seq_one_letter_code
_entity_poly.pdbx_strand_id
1 'polypeptide(L)' 'MEKSEELQQFLEQEKQKGMISEKVEKLTNVCCDKGTPGSKFSFGETSCLTNCAQRYMDMSIIIMKCFQSMQ' A
#
# COMPACT_ATOMS: atom_id res chain seq x y z
N MET A 1 -10.36 -34.76 1.88
CA MET A 1 -10.78 -33.53 1.18
C MET A 1 -10.30 -32.26 1.93
N GLU A 2 -10.09 -32.31 3.26
CA GLU A 2 -9.59 -31.19 4.10
C GLU A 2 -8.30 -30.50 3.63
N LYS A 3 -7.31 -31.25 3.13
CA LYS A 3 -6.02 -30.66 2.70
C LYS A 3 -6.17 -29.60 1.60
N SER A 4 -7.27 -29.62 0.84
CA SER A 4 -7.54 -28.65 -0.21
C SER A 4 -8.01 -27.31 0.33
N GLU A 5 -8.81 -27.29 1.40
CA GLU A 5 -9.37 -26.06 1.97
C GLU A 5 -8.31 -25.29 2.77
N GLU A 6 -7.51 -25.99 3.58
CA GLU A 6 -6.39 -25.39 4.30
C GLU A 6 -5.34 -24.82 3.34
N LEU A 7 -5.04 -25.54 2.24
CA LEU A 7 -4.14 -25.05 1.20
C LEU A 7 -4.71 -23.81 0.48
N GLN A 8 -6.01 -23.79 0.18
CA GLN A 8 -6.65 -22.62 -0.43
C GLN A 8 -6.61 -21.41 0.51
N GLN A 9 -6.87 -21.60 1.80
CA GLN A 9 -6.77 -20.54 2.80
C GLN A 9 -5.34 -20.01 2.91
N PHE A 10 -4.35 -20.92 2.94
CA PHE A 10 -2.93 -20.54 2.95
C PHE A 10 -2.56 -19.73 1.70
N LEU A 11 -2.96 -20.19 0.52
CA LEU A 11 -2.67 -19.48 -0.74
C LEU A 11 -3.32 -18.09 -0.78
N GLU A 12 -4.55 -17.94 -0.29
CA GLU A 12 -5.20 -16.63 -0.22
C GLU A 12 -4.47 -15.71 0.76
N GLN A 13 -4.04 -16.21 1.93
CA GLN A 13 -3.24 -15.42 2.87
C GLN A 13 -1.90 -14.96 2.27
N GLU A 14 -1.16 -15.84 1.59
CA GLU A 14 0.10 -15.49 0.93
C GLU A 14 -0.11 -14.49 -0.21
N LYS A 15 -1.19 -14.64 -0.97
CA LYS A 15 -1.58 -13.66 -1.99
C LYS A 15 -1.85 -12.29 -1.38
N GLN A 16 -2.61 -12.22 -0.28
CA GLN A 16 -2.87 -10.96 0.43
C GLN A 16 -1.58 -10.34 0.97
N LYS A 17 -0.68 -11.13 1.55
CA LYS A 17 0.65 -10.66 2.00
C LYS A 17 1.48 -10.10 0.84
N GLY A 18 1.50 -10.77 -0.31
CA GLY A 18 2.19 -10.30 -1.51
C GLY A 18 1.65 -8.95 -1.99
N MET A 19 0.32 -8.81 -2.07
CA MET A 19 -0.31 -7.55 -2.46
C MET A 19 -0.03 -6.42 -1.46
N ILE A 20 -0.01 -6.70 -0.16
CA ILE A 20 0.33 -5.70 0.86
C ILE A 20 1.81 -5.29 0.71
N SER A 21 2.70 -6.25 0.52
CA SER A 21 4.14 -5.99 0.35
C SER A 21 4.41 -5.09 -0.86
N GLU A 22 3.77 -5.38 -1.99
CA GLU A 22 3.86 -4.55 -3.20
C GLU A 22 3.32 -3.13 -2.97
N LYS A 23 2.21 -2.99 -2.24
CA LYS A 23 1.65 -1.67 -1.90
C LYS A 23 2.58 -0.88 -0.98
N VAL A 24 3.19 -1.53 0.01
CA VAL A 24 4.16 -0.90 0.93
C VAL A 24 5.38 -0.43 0.15
N GLU A 25 5.91 -1.24 -0.76
CA GLU A 25 7.03 -0.86 -1.62
C GLU A 25 6.69 0.38 -2.46
N LYS A 26 5.52 0.39 -3.12
CA LYS A 26 5.06 1.53 -3.91
C LYS A 26 4.92 2.80 -3.08
N LEU A 27 4.28 2.72 -1.92
CA LEU A 27 4.14 3.85 -0.99
C LEU A 27 5.50 4.37 -0.52
N THR A 28 6.42 3.46 -0.22
CA THR A 28 7.78 3.79 0.21
C THR A 28 8.50 4.56 -0.89
N ASN A 29 8.49 4.05 -2.13
CA ASN A 29 9.14 4.72 -3.27
C ASN A 29 8.51 6.10 -3.53
N VAL A 30 7.18 6.21 -3.55
CA VAL A 30 6.51 7.49 -3.88
C VAL A 30 6.69 8.54 -2.79
N CYS A 31 6.62 8.15 -1.52
CA CYS A 31 6.61 9.10 -0.41
C CYS A 31 8.01 9.37 0.15
N CYS A 32 8.90 8.38 0.25
CA CYS A 32 10.24 8.58 0.82
C CYS A 32 11.15 9.42 -0.08
N ASP A 33 10.92 9.45 -1.39
CA ASP A 33 11.60 10.37 -2.32
C ASP A 33 11.35 11.86 -2.01
N LYS A 34 10.41 12.16 -1.09
CA LYS A 34 10.09 13.52 -0.63
C LYS A 34 10.81 13.92 0.67
N GLY A 35 11.52 13.00 1.32
CA GLY A 35 12.25 13.25 2.57
C GLY A 35 13.74 13.52 2.37
N THR A 36 14.36 14.24 3.29
CA THR A 36 15.82 14.43 3.30
C THR A 36 16.49 13.28 4.05
N PRO A 37 17.61 12.71 3.56
CA PRO A 37 18.37 11.72 4.30
C PRO A 37 18.83 12.28 5.66
N GLY A 38 18.54 11.55 6.75
CA GLY A 38 18.89 11.93 8.11
C GLY A 38 18.63 10.78 9.09
N SER A 39 19.11 10.91 10.33
CA SER A 39 18.88 9.88 11.36
C SER A 39 17.44 9.83 11.87
N LYS A 40 16.69 10.93 11.67
CA LYS A 40 15.28 11.09 12.04
C LYS A 40 14.62 12.09 11.08
N PHE A 41 13.33 11.91 10.85
CA PHE A 41 12.52 12.92 10.16
C PHE A 41 12.24 14.09 11.09
N SER A 42 12.31 15.30 10.53
CA SER A 42 11.73 16.47 11.17
C SER A 42 10.21 16.31 11.34
N PHE A 43 9.59 17.14 12.18
CA PHE A 43 8.14 17.17 12.31
C PHE A 43 7.44 17.45 10.97
N GLY A 44 7.99 18.36 10.16
CA GLY A 44 7.48 18.70 8.84
C GLY A 44 7.55 17.51 7.86
N GLU A 45 8.68 16.80 7.83
CA GLU A 45 8.84 15.59 7.00
C GLU A 45 7.90 14.47 7.45
N THR A 46 7.76 14.25 8.76
CA THR A 46 6.82 13.26 9.30
C THR A 46 5.39 13.58 8.88
N SER A 47 4.96 14.84 8.98
CA SER A 47 3.64 15.26 8.52
C SER A 47 3.48 15.11 7.00
N CYS A 48 4.51 15.45 6.22
CA CYS A 48 4.51 15.29 4.77
C CYS A 48 4.33 13.82 4.37
N LEU A 49 5.11 12.91 4.94
CA LEU A 49 5.06 11.47 4.66
C LEU A 49 3.70 10.87 5.03
N THR A 50 3.15 11.22 6.19
CA THR A 50 1.81 10.78 6.61
C THR A 50 0.74 11.23 5.62
N ASN A 51 0.76 12.52 5.23
CA ASN A 51 -0.19 13.07 4.27
C ASN A 51 -0.01 12.48 2.86
N CYS A 52 1.23 12.19 2.46
CA CYS A 52 1.54 11.54 1.19
C CYS A 52 0.92 10.14 1.12
N ALA A 53 1.16 9.30 2.12
CA ALA A 53 0.65 7.94 2.16
C ALA A 53 -0.88 7.90 2.17
N GLN A 54 -1.51 8.78 2.96
CA GLN A 54 -2.97 8.92 3.01
C GLN A 54 -3.54 9.30 1.63
N ARG A 55 -3.01 10.36 1.01
CA ARG A 55 -3.47 10.83 -0.31
C ARG A 55 -3.28 9.79 -1.39
N TYR A 56 -2.17 9.05 -1.37
CA TYR A 56 -1.91 7.99 -2.35
C TYR A 56 -2.97 6.88 -2.26
N MET A 57 -3.29 6.42 -1.05
CA MET A 57 -4.31 5.39 -0.84
C MET A 57 -5.70 5.90 -1.23
N ASP A 58 -6.08 7.12 -0.82
CA ASP A 58 -7.37 7.72 -1.15
C ASP A 58 -7.55 7.85 -2.66
N MET A 59 -6.53 8.36 -3.37
CA MET A 59 -6.57 8.49 -4.82
C MET A 59 -6.59 7.12 -5.53
N SER A 60 -5.87 6.13 -5.01
CA SER A 60 -5.90 4.76 -5.56
C SER A 60 -7.33 4.18 -5.51
N ILE A 61 -8.05 4.41 -4.41
CA ILE A 61 -9.45 3.97 -4.25
C ILE A 61 -10.38 4.74 -5.21
N ILE A 62 -10.20 6.06 -5.33
CA ILE A 62 -11.00 6.88 -6.25
C ILE A 62 -10.81 6.41 -7.69
N ILE A 63 -9.57 6.21 -8.12
CA ILE A 63 -9.22 5.74 -9.47
C ILE A 63 -9.86 4.37 -9.72
N MET A 64 -9.76 3.43 -8.78
CA MET A 64 -10.39 2.12 -8.90
C MET A 64 -11.91 2.23 -9.07
N LYS A 65 -12.58 3.08 -8.28
CA LYS A 65 -14.03 3.32 -8.40
C LYS A 65 -14.38 3.95 -9.75
N CYS A 66 -13.58 4.88 -10.25
CA CYS A 66 -13.77 5.47 -11.58
C CYS A 66 -13.72 4.40 -12.67
N PHE A 67 -12.73 3.49 -12.65
CA PHE A 67 -12.67 2.39 -13.61
C PHE A 67 -13.87 1.45 -13.52
N GLN A 68 -14.34 1.14 -12.31
CA GLN A 68 -15.55 0.33 -12.11
C GLN A 68 -16.81 1.00 -12.65
N SER A 69 -16.91 2.33 -12.58
CA SER A 69 -18.06 3.08 -13.15
C SER A 69 -18.08 3.18 -14.67
N MET A 70 -16.98 2.83 -15.34
CA MET A 70 -16.86 2.84 -16.80
C MET A 70 -17.13 1.46 -17.43
N GLN A 71 -17.34 0.44 -16.61
CA GLN A 71 -17.74 -0.91 -17.01
C GLN A 71 -19.27 -1.06 -16.94
#